data_AF-A0A7V0JGF5-F1
#
_entry.id   AF-A0A7V0JGF5-F1
#
_cell.length_a   1.000
_cell.length_b   1.000
_cell.length_c   1.000
_cell.angle_alpha   90.00
_cell.angle_beta   90.00
_cell.angle_gamma   90.00
#
_symmetry.space_group_name_H-M   'P 1'
#
loop_
_entity.id
_entity.type
_entity.pdbx_description
1 polymer ?
#
loop_
_entity_poly.entity_id
_entity_poly.type
_entity_poly.pdbx_seq_one_letter_code
_entity_poly.pdbx_strand_id
1 'polypeptide(L)'
;MVMGFLDAYGINMGELLRETGHLPDNLKTEQIGTIRHVPVISWTQAGHWREAAEPTRDYDEYVKTDSNGAFALRVRGDSMEPEFHEGDIIIVNPALKQEHNDYLVVSNKEGEATFKQLKKYGRTRVLHPLNPKYEDIELNRETEYRVIGVVIEKKKRYR
;
A
#
# COMPACT_ATOMS: atom_id res chain seq x y z
N MET A 1 15.14 -31.45 8.28
CA MET A 1 15.45 -31.24 9.71
C MET A 1 16.21 -29.93 9.99
N VAL A 2 16.52 -29.09 8.98
CA VAL A 2 17.27 -27.82 9.16
C VAL A 2 16.36 -26.59 9.26
N MET A 3 15.16 -26.62 8.64
CA MET A 3 14.24 -25.46 8.60
C MET A 3 13.74 -24.99 9.98
N GLY A 4 13.62 -25.87 10.98
CA GLY A 4 13.11 -25.48 12.30
C GLY A 4 14.14 -24.81 13.22
N PHE A 5 15.43 -24.87 12.89
CA PHE A 5 16.49 -24.31 13.73
C PHE A 5 16.75 -22.82 13.45
N LEU A 6 16.35 -22.31 12.29
CA LEU A 6 16.71 -20.95 11.85
C LEU A 6 15.71 -19.89 12.32
N ASP A 7 14.42 -20.24 12.40
CA ASP A 7 13.38 -19.39 12.97
C ASP A 7 13.63 -19.07 14.45
N ALA A 8 14.23 -20.00 15.20
CA ALA A 8 14.55 -19.81 16.62
C ALA A 8 15.67 -18.80 16.88
N TYR A 9 16.53 -18.54 15.88
CA TYR A 9 17.65 -17.59 15.99
C TYR A 9 17.39 -16.26 15.27
N GLY A 10 16.21 -16.08 14.65
CA GLY A 10 15.88 -14.87 13.90
C GLY A 10 16.77 -14.65 12.67
N ILE A 11 17.43 -15.70 12.19
CA ILE A 11 18.34 -15.62 11.05
C ILE A 11 17.53 -15.71 9.77
N ASN A 12 17.59 -14.65 8.96
CA ASN A 12 16.97 -14.64 7.66
C ASN A 12 17.73 -15.59 6.71
N MET A 13 17.05 -16.61 6.21
CA MET A 13 17.65 -17.58 5.28
C MET A 13 18.21 -16.92 4.02
N GLY A 14 17.64 -15.81 3.55
CA GLY A 14 18.18 -15.05 2.43
C GLY A 14 19.53 -14.38 2.72
N GLU A 15 19.83 -14.06 3.97
CA GLU A 15 21.13 -13.50 4.38
C GLU A 15 22.19 -14.60 4.51
N LEU A 16 21.84 -15.73 5.14
CA LEU A 16 22.71 -16.90 5.29
C LEU A 16 23.08 -17.56 3.94
N LEU A 17 22.14 -17.59 2.99
CA LEU A 17 22.36 -18.15 1.66
C LEU A 17 23.25 -17.25 0.77
N ARG A 18 23.29 -15.93 1.04
CA ARG A 18 24.20 -14.99 0.36
C ARG A 18 25.64 -15.14 0.85
N GLU A 19 25.85 -15.43 2.13
CA GLU A 19 27.19 -15.68 2.68
C GLU A 19 27.78 -17.04 2.25
N THR A 20 26.95 -18.07 2.09
CA THR A 20 27.42 -19.44 1.82
C THR A 20 27.51 -19.80 0.34
N GLY A 21 26.95 -18.97 -0.56
CA GLY A 21 27.06 -19.14 -2.01
C GLY A 21 26.39 -20.40 -2.57
N HIS A 22 25.55 -21.08 -1.79
CA HIS A 22 24.92 -22.34 -2.17
C HIS A 22 23.39 -22.18 -2.20
N LEU A 23 22.82 -22.09 -3.41
CA LEU A 23 21.37 -22.09 -3.63
C LEU A 23 20.94 -23.51 -3.99
N PRO A 24 20.04 -24.17 -3.23
CA PRO A 24 19.41 -25.42 -3.68
C PRO A 24 18.56 -25.16 -4.92
N ASP A 25 18.67 -26.03 -5.94
CA ASP A 25 17.93 -25.94 -7.22
C ASP A 25 16.39 -25.85 -7.08
N ASN A 26 15.84 -26.14 -5.90
CA ASN A 26 14.41 -26.19 -5.63
C ASN A 26 13.84 -24.89 -5.03
N LEU A 27 14.65 -23.86 -4.80
CA LEU A 27 14.19 -22.54 -4.36
C LEU A 27 13.96 -21.63 -5.58
N LYS A 28 12.70 -21.51 -6.01
CA LYS A 28 12.33 -20.43 -6.93
C LYS A 28 12.58 -19.10 -6.22
N THR A 29 13.54 -18.31 -6.71
CA THR A 29 13.90 -16.96 -6.23
C THR A 29 12.69 -16.03 -6.10
N GLU A 30 11.59 -16.35 -6.78
CA GLU A 30 10.29 -15.66 -6.74
C GLU A 30 9.57 -15.71 -5.37
N GLN A 31 9.98 -16.59 -4.45
CA GLN A 31 9.33 -16.73 -3.13
C GLN A 31 10.07 -16.04 -1.97
N ILE A 32 11.23 -15.44 -2.22
CA ILE A 32 11.90 -14.61 -1.22
C ILE A 32 11.49 -13.17 -1.51
N GLY A 33 10.44 -12.70 -0.86
CA GLY A 33 10.05 -11.29 -0.94
C GLY A 33 11.24 -10.42 -0.54
N THR A 34 11.89 -9.78 -1.51
CA THR A 34 12.98 -8.84 -1.21
C THR A 34 12.39 -7.69 -0.43
N ILE A 35 12.78 -7.55 0.84
CA ILE A 35 12.37 -6.42 1.68
C ILE A 35 12.88 -5.14 1.02
N ARG A 36 11.94 -4.28 0.63
CA ARG A 36 12.15 -2.98 0.01
C ARG A 36 11.79 -1.87 0.98
N HIS A 37 12.46 -0.73 0.85
CA HIS A 37 12.07 0.50 1.53
C HIS A 37 11.31 1.37 0.54
N VAL A 38 10.07 1.70 0.87
CA VAL A 38 9.22 2.60 0.08
C VAL A 38 9.04 3.92 0.81
N PRO A 39 9.02 5.05 0.09
CA PRO A 39 8.90 6.36 0.73
C PRO A 39 7.49 6.54 1.29
N VAL A 40 7.41 7.22 2.44
CA VAL A 40 6.15 7.79 2.92
C VAL A 40 6.00 9.15 2.26
N ILE A 41 4.98 9.30 1.42
CA ILE A 41 4.74 10.53 0.67
C ILE A 41 3.60 11.34 1.31
N SER A 42 3.48 12.61 0.93
CA SER A 42 2.35 13.46 1.31
C SER A 42 1.10 13.17 0.46
N TRP A 43 -0.07 13.54 0.98
CA TRP A 43 -1.34 13.45 0.24
C TRP A 43 -1.32 14.27 -1.07
N THR A 44 -0.66 15.43 -1.07
CA THR A 44 -0.46 16.23 -2.29
C THR A 44 0.38 15.49 -3.32
N GLN A 45 1.47 14.84 -2.90
CA GLN A 45 2.29 14.02 -3.80
C GLN A 45 1.51 12.82 -4.35
N ALA A 46 0.71 12.14 -3.52
CA ALA A 46 -0.15 11.04 -3.98
C ALA A 46 -1.18 11.51 -5.01
N GLY A 47 -1.80 12.68 -4.78
CA GLY A 47 -2.77 13.29 -5.68
C GLY A 47 -2.26 13.50 -7.11
N HIS A 48 -0.98 13.84 -7.24
CA HIS A 48 -0.29 14.02 -8.52
C HIS A 48 0.55 12.82 -8.96
N TRP A 49 0.44 11.67 -8.28
CA TRP A 49 1.23 10.49 -8.60
C TRP A 49 0.99 10.08 -10.06
N ARG A 50 2.08 9.96 -10.80
CA ARG A 50 2.16 9.39 -12.15
C ARG A 50 3.23 8.30 -12.06
N GLU A 51 3.01 7.18 -12.75
CA GLU A 51 3.91 6.02 -12.78
C GLU A 51 5.39 6.34 -13.09
N ALA A 52 5.69 7.55 -13.53
CA ALA A 52 7.03 8.09 -13.68
C ALA A 52 7.19 9.41 -12.92
N ALA A 53 7.67 9.35 -11.68
CA ALA A 53 8.35 10.47 -11.04
C ALA A 53 9.70 9.97 -10.54
N GLU A 54 10.75 10.56 -11.09
CA GLU A 54 12.15 10.19 -10.90
C GLU A 54 12.56 10.15 -9.42
N PRO A 55 13.54 9.29 -9.06
CA PRO A 55 13.96 9.02 -7.68
C PRO A 55 14.77 10.15 -7.01
N THR A 56 14.58 11.41 -7.41
CA THR A 56 15.41 12.55 -6.98
C THR A 56 14.82 13.34 -5.80
N ARG A 57 13.96 12.71 -4.99
CA ARG A 57 13.43 13.34 -3.77
C ARG A 57 13.94 12.60 -2.55
N ASP A 58 14.65 13.34 -1.70
CA ASP A 58 14.94 12.96 -0.32
C ASP A 58 13.58 12.94 0.41
N TYR A 59 13.11 11.75 0.79
CA TYR A 59 11.90 11.60 1.59
C TYR A 59 12.31 11.47 3.05
N ASP A 60 11.60 12.17 3.95
CA ASP A 60 11.93 12.17 5.38
C ASP A 60 11.72 10.79 6.05
N GLU A 61 10.86 9.94 5.48
CA GLU A 61 10.45 8.68 6.09
C GLU A 61 10.30 7.56 5.05
N TYR A 62 10.77 6.37 5.41
CA TYR A 62 10.64 5.15 4.62
C TYR A 62 10.08 4.01 5.45
N VAL A 63 9.31 3.13 4.82
CA VAL A 63 8.78 1.91 5.45
C VAL A 63 9.13 0.65 4.66
N LYS A 64 9.28 -0.47 5.38
CA LYS A 64 9.64 -1.76 4.81
C LYS A 64 8.42 -2.49 4.24
N THR A 65 8.46 -2.92 2.99
CA THR A 65 7.43 -3.76 2.36
C THR A 65 8.10 -4.79 1.46
N ASP A 66 7.44 -5.92 1.24
CA ASP A 66 7.83 -6.91 0.23
C ASP A 66 7.27 -6.58 -1.16
N SER A 67 6.41 -5.57 -1.26
CA SER A 67 5.73 -5.18 -2.50
C SER A 67 6.58 -4.28 -3.39
N ASN A 68 6.56 -4.57 -4.70
CA ASN A 68 7.28 -3.81 -5.71
C ASN A 68 6.45 -2.61 -6.21
N GLY A 69 7.12 -1.48 -6.48
CA GLY A 69 6.49 -0.28 -7.07
C GLY A 69 5.49 0.45 -6.16
N ALA A 70 5.47 0.12 -4.87
CA ALA A 70 4.55 0.71 -3.90
C ALA A 70 5.12 2.00 -3.27
N PHE A 71 4.24 2.77 -2.65
CA PHE A 71 4.58 3.90 -1.77
C PHE A 71 3.72 3.84 -0.52
N ALA A 72 4.09 4.60 0.51
CA ALA A 72 3.33 4.66 1.75
C ALA A 72 2.68 6.03 1.96
N LEU A 73 1.55 6.04 2.67
CA LEU A 73 0.85 7.24 3.11
C LEU A 73 0.53 7.15 4.59
N ARG A 74 0.57 8.29 5.27
CA ARG A 74 0.03 8.43 6.61
C ARG A 74 -1.45 8.82 6.52
N VAL A 75 -2.33 7.98 7.06
CA VAL A 75 -3.78 8.20 7.09
C VAL A 75 -4.08 9.56 7.76
N ARG A 76 -4.95 10.35 7.13
CA ARG A 76 -5.38 11.67 7.59
C ARG A 76 -6.90 11.68 7.80
N GLY A 77 -7.34 12.21 8.93
CA GLY A 77 -8.75 12.27 9.32
C GLY A 77 -9.34 10.91 9.73
N ASP A 78 -10.61 10.90 10.11
CA ASP A 78 -11.31 9.76 10.71
C ASP A 78 -12.28 9.03 9.74
N SER A 79 -12.31 9.40 8.45
CA SER A 79 -13.30 8.85 7.49
C SER A 79 -13.22 7.33 7.28
N MET A 80 -12.10 6.71 7.66
CA MET A 80 -11.84 5.28 7.52
C MET A 80 -11.76 4.56 8.88
N GLU A 81 -12.16 5.23 9.96
CA GLU A 81 -12.36 4.59 11.25
C GLU A 81 -13.58 3.65 11.22
N PRO A 82 -13.58 2.57 12.02
CA PRO A 82 -12.60 2.22 13.05
C PRO A 82 -11.41 1.37 12.54
N GLU A 83 -11.36 1.03 11.25
CA GLU A 83 -10.29 0.15 10.74
C GLU A 83 -8.97 0.89 10.59
N PHE A 84 -9.00 2.12 10.05
CA PHE A 84 -7.83 2.96 9.84
C PHE A 84 -7.96 4.25 10.64
N HIS A 85 -7.05 4.44 11.59
CA HIS A 85 -7.02 5.62 12.43
C HIS A 85 -6.09 6.68 11.83
N GLU A 86 -6.34 7.93 12.18
CA GLU A 86 -5.41 9.01 11.85
C GLU A 86 -3.99 8.69 12.37
N GLY A 87 -3.00 8.86 11.50
CA GLY A 87 -1.59 8.54 11.80
C GLY A 87 -1.15 7.12 11.45
N ASP A 88 -2.07 6.18 11.16
CA ASP A 88 -1.71 4.85 10.66
C ASP A 88 -0.97 4.97 9.32
N ILE A 89 -0.01 4.08 9.08
CA ILE A 89 0.68 4.02 7.78
C ILE A 89 0.02 2.97 6.90
N ILE A 90 -0.36 3.34 5.69
CA ILE A 90 -0.86 2.43 4.66
C ILE A 90 0.13 2.33 3.51
N ILE A 91 0.24 1.15 2.91
CA ILE A 91 1.05 0.93 1.70
C ILE A 91 0.11 0.81 0.51
N VAL A 92 0.38 1.61 -0.50
CA VAL A 92 -0.41 1.73 -1.72
C VAL A 92 0.39 1.17 -2.88
N ASN A 93 -0.19 0.23 -3.62
CA ASN A 93 0.36 -0.29 -4.85
C ASN A 93 -0.43 0.25 -6.06
N PRO A 94 0.18 1.10 -6.91
CA PRO A 94 -0.46 1.66 -8.09
C PRO A 94 -0.63 0.65 -9.25
N ALA A 95 0.15 -0.44 -9.26
CA ALA A 95 0.12 -1.42 -10.34
C ALA A 95 -1.01 -2.46 -10.21
N LEU A 96 -1.71 -2.49 -9.07
CA LEU A 96 -2.78 -3.44 -8.82
C LEU A 96 -4.11 -2.95 -9.40
N LYS A 97 -4.85 -3.90 -10.00
CA LYS A 97 -6.21 -3.67 -10.45
C LYS A 97 -7.16 -3.74 -9.24
N GLN A 98 -8.02 -2.75 -9.13
CA GLN A 98 -8.97 -2.60 -8.03
C GLN A 98 -10.18 -3.55 -8.13
N GLU A 99 -10.41 -4.30 -7.06
CA GLU A 99 -11.49 -5.26 -6.88
C GLU A 99 -12.60 -4.74 -5.96
N HIS A 100 -13.65 -5.54 -5.75
CA HIS A 100 -14.71 -5.18 -4.82
C HIS A 100 -14.20 -5.34 -3.37
N ASN A 101 -14.53 -4.37 -2.50
CA ASN A 101 -14.06 -4.25 -1.11
C ASN A 101 -12.59 -3.83 -0.93
N ASP A 102 -11.86 -3.59 -2.01
CA ASP A 102 -10.51 -3.03 -1.93
C ASP A 102 -10.53 -1.63 -1.32
N TYR A 103 -9.47 -1.32 -0.60
CA TYR A 103 -9.22 0.02 -0.06
C TYR A 103 -8.40 0.80 -1.08
N LEU A 104 -8.88 1.97 -1.51
CA LEU A 104 -8.28 2.73 -2.60
C LEU A 104 -7.87 4.12 -2.18
N VAL A 105 -6.73 4.54 -2.71
CA VAL A 105 -6.35 5.95 -2.75
C VAL A 105 -6.73 6.48 -4.13
N VAL A 106 -7.49 7.56 -4.17
CA VAL A 106 -8.02 8.15 -5.41
C VAL A 106 -7.80 9.65 -5.39
N SER A 107 -7.61 10.28 -6.55
CA SER A 107 -7.53 11.74 -6.68
C SER A 107 -8.75 12.29 -7.40
N ASN A 108 -9.27 13.43 -6.95
CA ASN A 108 -10.25 14.21 -7.73
C ASN A 108 -9.55 14.96 -8.90
N LYS A 109 -10.33 15.72 -9.68
CA LYS A 109 -9.82 16.55 -10.80
C LYS A 109 -8.80 17.61 -10.38
N GLU A 110 -8.92 18.11 -9.15
CA GLU A 110 -8.05 19.15 -8.59
C GLU A 110 -6.73 18.57 -8.06
N GLY A 111 -6.57 17.25 -8.07
CA GLY A 111 -5.39 16.56 -7.54
C GLY A 111 -5.46 16.33 -6.04
N GLU A 112 -6.61 16.50 -5.39
CA GLU A 112 -6.79 16.15 -3.99
C GLU A 112 -6.96 14.63 -3.84
N ALA A 113 -6.04 14.00 -3.12
CA ALA A 113 -6.10 12.57 -2.83
C ALA A 113 -7.00 12.28 -1.60
N THR A 114 -7.81 11.24 -1.72
CA THR A 114 -8.66 10.72 -0.63
C THR A 114 -8.56 9.20 -0.56
N PHE A 115 -8.95 8.64 0.60
CA PHE A 115 -8.86 7.22 0.91
C PHE A 115 -10.23 6.67 1.30
N LYS A 116 -10.70 5.66 0.57
CA LYS A 116 -12.05 5.09 0.68
C LYS A 116 -12.06 3.61 0.29
N GLN A 117 -13.07 2.86 0.72
CA GLN A 117 -13.29 1.49 0.26
C GLN A 117 -14.09 1.48 -1.05
N LEU A 118 -13.71 0.67 -2.02
CA LEU A 118 -14.47 0.49 -3.25
C LEU A 118 -15.60 -0.52 -3.04
N LYS A 119 -16.85 -0.07 -3.12
CA LYS A 119 -18.01 -0.95 -3.25
C LYS A 119 -18.50 -0.96 -4.70
N LYS A 120 -18.94 -2.13 -5.15
CA LYS A 120 -19.42 -2.38 -6.52
C LYS A 120 -20.79 -3.02 -6.39
N TYR A 121 -21.81 -2.37 -6.93
CA TYR A 121 -23.20 -2.82 -6.93
C TYR A 121 -23.65 -2.95 -8.39
N GLY A 122 -23.41 -4.12 -8.99
CA GLY A 122 -23.63 -4.33 -10.43
C GLY A 122 -22.76 -3.39 -11.26
N ARG A 123 -23.40 -2.40 -11.91
CA ARG A 123 -22.70 -1.39 -12.73
C ARG A 123 -22.27 -0.16 -11.92
N THR A 124 -22.88 0.06 -10.77
CA THR A 124 -22.57 1.19 -9.90
C THR A 124 -21.32 0.91 -9.10
N ARG A 125 -20.45 1.91 -8.99
CA ARG A 125 -19.25 1.87 -8.16
C ARG A 125 -19.33 3.05 -7.21
N VAL A 126 -19.05 2.82 -5.93
CA VAL A 126 -19.05 3.87 -4.92
C VAL A 126 -17.77 3.80 -4.11
N LEU A 127 -17.27 4.96 -3.70
CA LEU A 127 -16.23 5.13 -2.71
C LEU A 127 -16.92 5.27 -1.36
N HIS A 128 -16.85 4.21 -0.58
CA HIS A 128 -17.48 4.06 0.72
C HIS A 128 -16.50 4.43 1.84
N PRO A 129 -16.77 5.48 2.63
CA PRO A 129 -16.10 5.69 3.91
C PRO A 129 -16.50 4.58 4.90
N LEU A 130 -15.59 4.15 5.78
CA LEU A 130 -15.95 3.20 6.84
C LEU A 130 -16.63 3.88 8.03
N ASN A 131 -16.39 5.18 8.20
CA ASN A 131 -16.97 5.95 9.28
C ASN A 131 -18.36 6.47 8.86
N PRO A 132 -19.45 6.09 9.58
CA PRO A 132 -20.83 6.46 9.23
C PRO A 132 -21.12 7.97 9.24
N LYS A 133 -20.22 8.81 9.77
CA LYS A 133 -20.35 10.27 9.71
C LYS A 133 -20.20 10.82 8.28
N TYR A 134 -19.65 10.02 7.36
CA TYR A 134 -19.33 10.41 6.00
C TYR A 134 -20.24 9.67 5.02
N GLU A 135 -20.69 10.37 3.99
CA GLU A 135 -21.55 9.80 2.95
C GLU A 135 -20.75 9.10 1.85
N ASP A 136 -21.41 8.14 1.20
CA ASP A 136 -20.86 7.46 0.03
C ASP A 136 -20.71 8.42 -1.14
N ILE A 137 -19.62 8.26 -1.89
CA ILE A 137 -19.37 9.03 -3.11
C ILE A 137 -19.57 8.09 -4.29
N GLU A 138 -20.64 8.30 -5.06
CA GLU A 138 -20.85 7.53 -6.29
C GLU A 138 -19.84 7.93 -7.36
N LEU A 139 -19.23 6.94 -8.00
CA LEU A 139 -18.32 7.14 -9.13
C LEU A 139 -19.14 7.19 -10.42
N ASN A 140 -19.52 8.39 -10.84
CA ASN A 140 -20.16 8.66 -12.12
C ASN A 140 -19.25 9.48 -13.05
N ARG A 141 -19.76 9.86 -14.24
CA ARG A 141 -19.00 10.63 -15.24
C ARG A 141 -18.72 12.08 -14.82
N GLU A 142 -19.46 12.62 -13.86
CA GLU A 142 -19.35 14.00 -13.39
C GLU A 142 -18.31 14.11 -12.26
N THR A 143 -18.35 13.14 -11.34
CA THR A 143 -17.35 12.93 -10.26
C THR A 143 -16.16 12.15 -10.80
N GLU A 144 -15.38 12.75 -11.70
CA GLU A 144 -14.18 12.07 -12.22
C GLU A 144 -13.13 11.92 -11.11
N TYR A 145 -13.05 10.71 -10.54
CA TYR A 145 -11.95 10.29 -9.68
C TYR A 145 -11.01 9.38 -10.46
N ARG A 146 -9.72 9.62 -10.29
CA ARG A 146 -8.66 8.76 -10.79
C ARG A 146 -8.18 7.87 -9.66
N VAL A 147 -8.12 6.56 -9.89
CA VAL A 147 -7.49 5.64 -8.95
C VAL A 147 -5.98 5.83 -8.99
N ILE A 148 -5.39 6.09 -7.82
CA ILE A 148 -3.93 6.18 -7.66
C ILE A 148 -3.36 4.79 -7.39
N GLY A 149 -4.02 4.01 -6.54
CA GLY A 149 -3.61 2.63 -6.26
C GLY A 149 -4.46 1.94 -5.20
N VAL A 150 -4.15 0.66 -5.00
CA VAL A 150 -4.81 -0.22 -4.03
C VAL A 150 -3.98 -0.29 -2.76
N VAL A 151 -4.61 -0.15 -1.60
CA VAL A 151 -3.97 -0.36 -0.30
C VAL A 151 -3.84 -1.85 -0.04
N ILE A 152 -2.61 -2.28 0.18
CA ILE A 152 -2.23 -3.70 0.35
C ILE A 152 -1.85 -4.04 1.79
N GLU A 153 -1.37 -3.08 2.56
CA GLU A 153 -0.95 -3.27 3.94
C GLU A 153 -1.28 -2.04 4.78
N LYS A 154 -1.61 -2.28 6.06
CA LYS A 154 -1.60 -1.27 7.13
C LYS A 154 -0.47 -1.61 8.09
N LYS A 155 0.37 -0.63 8.41
CA LYS A 155 1.39 -0.73 9.45
C LYS A 155 1.03 0.18 10.61
N LYS A 156 1.01 -0.42 11.79
CA LYS A 156 0.80 0.28 13.05
C LYS A 156 2.02 0.06 13.93
N ARG A 157 2.69 1.14 14.32
CA ARG A 157 3.81 1.12 15.25
C ARG A 157 3.28 1.47 16.64
N TYR A 158 3.53 0.59 17.61
CA TYR A 158 3.06 0.77 18.99
C TYR A 158 4.15 1.29 19.94
N ARG A 159 5.43 1.09 19.60
CA ARG A 159 6.62 1.56 20.33
C ARG A 159 7.76 1.76 19.33
#